data_AF-A0A820P154-F1
#
_entry.id   AF-A0A820P154-F1
#
_cell.length_a   1.000
_cell.length_b   1.000
_cell.length_c   1.000
_cell.angle_alpha   90.00
_cell.angle_beta   90.00
_cell.angle_gamma   90.00
#
_symmetry.space_group_name_H-M   'P 1'
#
loop_
_entity.id
_entity.type
_entity.pdbx_description
1 polymer ?
#
loop_
_entity_poly.entity_id
_entity_poly.type
_entity_poly.pdbx_seq_one_letter_code
_entity_poly.pdbx_strand_id
1 'polypeptide(L)' 'SLLDEPNVSSPANSEAANLYQTNRRDYEKRVKITVEQSWIAEPTLASNLRAS' A
#
# COMPACT_ATOMS: atom_id res chain seq x y z
N SER A 1 -3.03 -5.14 16.30
CA SER A 1 -2.68 -3.89 15.62
C SER A 1 -1.27 -3.94 15.11
N LEU A 2 -1.13 -4.00 13.78
CA LEU A 2 0.12 -3.72 13.04
C LEU A 2 -0.07 -2.51 12.11
N LEU A 3 -1.11 -1.71 12.40
CA LEU A 3 -1.51 -0.51 11.67
C LEU A 3 -1.30 0.76 12.52
N ASP A 4 -1.27 0.65 13.85
CA ASP A 4 -1.16 1.80 14.76
C ASP A 4 0.30 2.18 15.09
N GLU A 5 1.25 1.25 14.95
CA GLU A 5 2.68 1.50 15.26
C GLU A 5 3.58 0.92 14.17
N PRO A 6 3.83 1.64 13.05
CA PRO A 6 4.80 1.19 12.07
C PRO A 6 6.21 1.19 12.70
N ASN A 7 6.90 0.04 12.62
CA ASN A 7 8.28 -0.10 13.10
C ASN A 7 9.23 0.81 12.28
N VAL A 8 9.52 1.99 12.82
CA VAL A 8 10.44 2.99 12.25
C VAL A 8 11.91 2.58 12.27
N SER A 9 12.28 1.59 13.11
CA SER A 9 13.65 1.07 13.22
C SER A 9 14.02 0.14 12.08
N SER A 10 13.03 -0.47 11.42
CA SER A 10 13.20 -1.37 10.29
C SER A 10 11.99 -1.25 9.36
N PRO A 11 11.94 -0.23 8.49
CA PRO A 11 10.81 -0.04 7.59
C PRO A 11 10.69 -1.27 6.69
N ALA A 12 9.52 -1.92 6.67
CA ALA A 12 9.23 -3.05 5.78
C ALA A 12 9.42 -2.69 4.30
N ASN A 13 9.33 -1.40 3.97
CA ASN A 13 9.66 -0.85 2.66
C ASN A 13 10.61 0.35 2.82
N SER A 14 11.91 0.09 2.66
CA SER A 14 12.96 1.11 2.72
C SER A 14 12.86 2.13 1.59
N GLU A 15 12.33 1.76 0.42
CA GLU A 15 12.09 2.68 -0.70
C GLU A 15 11.01 3.71 -0.35
N ALA A 16 9.90 3.25 0.22
CA ALA A 16 8.81 4.12 0.68
C ALA A 16 9.28 5.09 1.77
N ALA A 17 10.07 4.61 2.74
CA ALA A 17 10.62 5.44 3.79
C ALA A 17 11.59 6.52 3.25
N ASN A 18 12.44 6.15 2.29
CA ASN A 18 13.34 7.11 1.66
C ASN A 18 12.59 8.15 0.81
N LEU A 19 11.58 7.71 0.06
CA LEU A 19 10.76 8.61 -0.76
C LEU A 19 9.96 9.59 0.12
N TYR A 20 9.45 9.15 1.26
CA TYR A 20 8.75 10.02 2.21
C TYR A 20 9.65 11.14 2.75
N GLN A 21 10.93 10.83 3.04
CA GLN A 21 11.91 11.80 3.55
C GLN A 21 12.42 12.76 2.46
N THR A 22 12.66 12.25 1.26
CA THR A 22 13.30 13.01 0.17
C THR A 22 12.29 13.73 -0.75
N ASN A 23 11.07 13.20 -0.89
CA ASN A 23 10.03 13.76 -1.76
C ASN A 23 8.62 13.35 -1.30
N ARG A 24 8.14 14.03 -0.25
CA ARG A 24 6.81 13.81 0.37
C ARG A 24 5.65 13.81 -0.64
N ARG A 25 5.64 14.77 -1.58
CA ARG A 25 4.54 14.91 -2.55
C ARG A 25 4.38 13.70 -3.46
N ASP A 26 5.49 13.14 -3.94
CA ASP A 26 5.42 11.99 -4.84
C ASP A 26 5.12 10.70 -4.08
N TYR A 27 5.57 10.59 -2.82
CA TYR A 27 5.09 9.53 -1.91
C TYR A 27 3.57 9.57 -1.74
N GLU A 28 3.00 10.74 -1.41
CA GLU A 28 1.55 10.91 -1.21
C GLU A 28 0.75 10.56 -2.47
N LYS A 29 1.24 10.94 -3.67
CA LYS A 29 0.62 10.54 -4.94
C LYS A 29 0.64 9.02 -5.14
N ARG A 30 1.78 8.36 -4.88
CA ARG A 30 1.89 6.89 -5.02
C ARG A 30 0.93 6.18 -4.08
N VAL A 31 0.86 6.61 -2.81
CA VAL A 31 -0.08 6.04 -1.82
C VAL A 31 -1.52 6.20 -2.31
N LYS A 32 -1.89 7.39 -2.78
CA LYS A 32 -3.24 7.65 -3.30
C LYS A 32 -3.59 6.72 -4.46
N ILE A 33 -2.70 6.57 -5.44
CA ILE A 33 -2.90 5.67 -6.58
C ILE A 33 -3.07 4.22 -6.11
N THR A 34 -2.21 3.75 -5.20
CA THR A 34 -2.30 2.38 -4.67
C THR A 34 -3.63 2.13 -3.94
N VAL A 35 -4.12 3.10 -3.17
CA VAL A 35 -5.42 3.01 -2.48
C VAL A 35 -6.57 3.00 -3.49
N GLU A 36 -6.57 3.90 -4.48
CA GLU A 36 -7.58 3.94 -5.53
C GLU A 36 -7.61 2.65 -6.35
N GLN A 37 -6.44 2.09 -6.69
CA GLN A 37 -6.33 0.80 -7.36
C GLN A 37 -6.87 -0.35 -6.51
N SER A 38 -6.66 -0.32 -5.19
CA SER A 38 -7.19 -1.34 -4.28
C SER A 38 -8.72 -1.35 -4.24
N TRP A 39 -9.37 -0.19 -4.49
CA TRP A 39 -10.83 -0.10 -4.57
C TRP A 39 -11.39 -0.62 -5.89
N ILE A 40 -10.61 -0.53 -6.97
CA ILE A 40 -11.00 -1.01 -8.31
C ILE A 40 -10.68 -2.51 -8.48
N ALA A 41 -9.74 -3.05 -7.71
CA ALA A 41 -9.29 -4.44 -7.81
C ALA A 41 -10.25 -5.49 -7.21
N GLU A 42 -11.40 -5.09 -6.65
CA GLU A 42 -12.44 -5.99 -6.10
C GLU A 42 -13.64 -6.15 -7.06
N PRO A 43 -13.45 -6.88 -8.17
CA PRO A 43 -14.48 -7.88 -8.54
C PRO A 43 -13.93 -9.25 -8.94
N THR A 44 -12.60 -9.43 -9.08
CA THR A 44 -12.04 -10.61 -9.79
C THR A 44 -11.52 -11.71 -8.86
N LEU A 45 -11.27 -11.44 -7.58
CA LEU A 45 -10.82 -12.48 -6.63
C LEU A 45 -11.97 -13.34 -6.10
N ALA A 46 -13.20 -12.80 -6.03
CA ALA A 46 -14.37 -13.55 -5.59
C ALA A 46 -14.83 -14.64 -6.58
N SER A 47 -14.46 -14.54 -7.87
CA SER A 47 -14.84 -15.51 -8.90
C SER A 47 -13.99 -16.79 -8.91
N ASN A 48 -12.80 -16.77 -8.32
CA ASN A 48 -11.89 -17.92 -8.35
C ASN A 48 -12.09 -18.92 -7.19
N LEU A 49 -12.99 -18.62 -6.23
CA LEU A 49 -13.32 -19.54 -5.12
C LEU A 49 -14.57 -20.39 -5.36
N ARG A 50 -15.29 -20.19 -6.47
CA ARG A 50 -16.59 -20.82 -6.73
C ARG A 50 -16.55 -21.92 -7.79
N ALA A 51 -15.36 -22.21 -8.33
CA ALA A 51 -15.10 -23.32 -9.23
C ALA A 51 -14.11 -24.30 -8.57
N SER A 52 -14.60 -25.07 -7.59
CA SER A 52 -13.94 -26.27 -7.04
C SER A 52 -15.01 -27.23 -6.56
#